data_AF-A0A7S3PLK9-F1
#
_entry.id   AF-A0A7S3PLK9-F1
#
_cell.length_a   1.000
_cell.length_b   1.000
_cell.length_c   1.000
_cell.angle_alpha   90.00
_cell.angle_beta   90.00
_cell.angle_gamma   90.00
#
_symmetry.space_group_name_H-M   'P 1'
#
loop_
_entity.id
_entity.type
_entity.pdbx_description
1 polymer ?
#
loop_
_entity_poly.entity_id
_entity_poly.type
_entity_poly.pdbx_seq_one_letter_code
_entity_poly.pdbx_strand_id
1 'polypeptide(L)'
;IIIIGDPLNLYNFVLPLRSRKLESSIPLVVMNPSMPTPAEWQSLAYFEHIYFVVGTPLERYDLDRVRFQTASRIVIFANNSSNDNNDVLSDANTIFAFSMLSKLNKQV
;
A
#
# COMPACT_ATOMS: atom_id res chain seq x y z
N ILE A 1 -1.09 -1.90 9.23
CA ILE A 1 -1.54 -2.28 7.87
C ILE A 1 -0.58 -1.65 6.88
N ILE A 2 -0.13 -2.40 5.87
CA ILE A 2 0.70 -1.89 4.79
C ILE A 2 -0.14 -1.80 3.52
N ILE A 3 0.04 -0.72 2.78
CA ILE A 3 -0.63 -0.45 1.53
C ILE A 3 0.43 -0.26 0.46
N ILE A 4 0.31 -0.97 -0.65
CA ILE A 4 1.22 -0.93 -1.79
C ILE A 4 0.43 -0.41 -2.99
N GLY A 5 0.90 0.66 -3.63
CA GLY A 5 0.31 1.20 -4.85
C GLY A 5 -0.17 2.65 -4.72
N ASP A 6 -0.91 3.11 -5.73
CA ASP A 6 -1.24 4.51 -5.93
C ASP A 6 -2.19 5.07 -4.83
N PRO A 7 -1.82 6.19 -4.18
CA PRO A 7 -2.65 6.84 -3.18
C PRO A 7 -3.94 7.50 -3.71
N LEU A 8 -4.21 7.55 -5.02
CA LEU A 8 -5.33 8.30 -5.62
C LEU A 8 -6.70 8.05 -4.97
N ASN A 9 -6.94 6.84 -4.45
CA ASN A 9 -8.20 6.46 -3.77
C ASN A 9 -8.02 6.08 -2.30
N LEU A 10 -6.87 6.43 -1.71
CA LEU A 10 -6.53 6.00 -0.36
C LEU A 10 -7.43 6.63 0.71
N TYR A 11 -7.95 7.84 0.48
CA TYR A 11 -8.91 8.48 1.39
C TYR A 11 -10.15 7.59 1.63
N ASN A 12 -10.75 7.08 0.55
CA ASN A 12 -11.95 6.23 0.64
C ASN A 12 -11.67 4.89 1.32
N PHE A 13 -10.43 4.40 1.21
CA PHE A 13 -9.99 3.20 1.91
C PHE A 13 -9.76 3.45 3.41
N VAL A 14 -9.16 4.59 3.76
CA VAL A 14 -8.82 4.96 5.14
C VAL A 14 -10.05 5.37 5.95
N LEU A 15 -11.00 6.07 5.34
CA LEU A 15 -12.19 6.61 6.00
C LEU A 15 -12.94 5.58 6.87
N PRO A 16 -13.30 4.37 6.37
CA PRO A 16 -13.97 3.35 7.20
C PRO A 16 -13.07 2.77 8.30
N LEU A 17 -11.75 2.67 8.06
CA LEU A 17 -10.77 2.20 9.05
C LEU A 17 -10.61 3.18 10.22
N ARG A 18 -10.94 4.46 10.00
CA ARG A 18 -10.92 5.51 11.03
C ARG A 18 -12.29 5.77 11.64
N SER A 19 -13.30 4.94 11.34
CA SER A 19 -14.61 5.08 11.96
C SER A 19 -14.53 4.87 13.48
N ARG A 20 -15.30 5.67 14.24
CA ARG A 20 -15.27 5.71 15.72
C ARG A 20 -15.52 4.37 16.43
N LYS A 21 -15.93 3.34 15.70
CA LYS A 21 -16.16 1.98 16.21
C LYS A 21 -14.86 1.18 16.35
N LEU A 22 -13.74 1.62 15.77
CA LEU A 22 -12.43 1.02 16.01
C LEU A 22 -11.76 1.75 17.19
N GLU A 23 -11.64 1.07 18.32
CA GLU A 23 -11.07 1.62 19.57
C GLU A 23 -9.56 1.92 19.51
N SER A 24 -8.86 1.49 18.45
CA SER A 24 -7.43 1.74 18.27
C SER A 24 -7.11 2.25 16.88
N SER A 25 -6.32 3.32 16.82
CA SER A 25 -5.81 3.89 15.58
C SER A 25 -4.73 2.97 15.01
N ILE A 26 -5.13 2.03 14.16
CA ILE A 26 -4.20 1.09 13.53
C ILE A 26 -3.17 1.89 12.69
N PRO A 27 -1.86 1.69 12.89
CA PRO A 27 -0.85 2.33 12.06
C PRO A 27 -0.96 1.85 10.61
N LEU A 28 -0.93 2.80 9.67
CA LEU A 28 -1.03 2.56 8.25
C LEU A 28 0.21 3.09 7.55
N VAL A 29 0.86 2.23 6.76
CA VAL A 29 2.08 2.57 6.02
C VAL A 29 1.78 2.42 4.54
N VAL A 30 1.94 3.50 3.78
CA VAL A 30 1.78 3.53 2.32
C VAL A 30 3.15 3.41 1.68
N MET A 31 3.30 2.46 0.77
CA MET A 31 4.49 2.25 -0.04
C MET A 31 4.16 2.49 -1.51
N ASN A 32 4.91 3.38 -2.16
CA ASN A 32 4.81 3.63 -3.59
C ASN A 32 6.19 4.03 -4.16
N PRO A 33 6.49 3.76 -5.46
CA PRO A 33 7.78 4.12 -6.05
C PRO A 33 8.02 5.64 -6.15
N SER A 34 6.94 6.43 -6.18
CA SER A 34 6.98 7.89 -6.25
C SER A 34 6.32 8.53 -5.03
N MET A 35 6.85 9.69 -4.62
CA MET A 35 6.26 10.49 -3.55
C MET A 35 4.91 11.07 -4.00
N PRO A 36 3.88 11.08 -3.14
CA PRO A 36 2.60 11.69 -3.48
C PRO A 36 2.78 13.19 -3.68
N THR A 37 1.95 13.74 -4.54
CA THR A 37 1.80 15.19 -4.65
C THR A 37 1.21 15.75 -3.35
N PRO A 38 1.46 17.04 -3.04
CA PRO A 38 0.86 17.67 -1.86
C PRO A 38 -0.68 17.58 -1.84
N ALA A 39 -1.31 17.65 -3.02
CA ALA A 39 -2.77 17.55 -3.14
C ALA A 39 -3.30 16.17 -2.77
N GLU A 40 -2.65 15.10 -3.23
CA GLU A 40 -3.00 13.71 -2.88
C GLU A 40 -2.84 13.47 -1.37
N TRP A 41 -1.73 13.93 -0.80
CA TRP A 41 -1.41 13.71 0.60
C TRP A 41 -2.24 14.57 1.57
N GLN A 42 -2.67 15.76 1.14
CA GLN A 42 -3.45 16.68 1.99
C GLN A 42 -4.74 16.03 2.52
N SER A 43 -5.40 15.19 1.70
CA SER A 43 -6.61 14.47 2.10
C SER A 43 -6.35 13.45 3.22
N LEU A 44 -5.13 12.90 3.29
CA LEU A 44 -4.72 11.89 4.26
C LEU A 44 -4.15 12.50 5.54
N ALA A 45 -3.66 13.73 5.48
CA ALA A 45 -3.07 14.44 6.61
C ALA A 45 -4.04 14.66 7.79
N TYR A 46 -5.36 14.58 7.56
CA TYR A 46 -6.38 14.64 8.62
C TYR A 46 -6.40 13.39 9.51
N PHE A 47 -5.82 12.28 9.07
CA PHE A 47 -5.82 11.03 9.79
C PHE A 47 -4.50 10.82 10.53
N GLU A 48 -4.58 10.43 11.79
CA GLU A 48 -3.41 10.09 12.58
C GLU A 48 -2.79 8.76 12.15
N HIS A 49 -1.52 8.54 12.48
CA HIS A 49 -0.80 7.28 12.27
C HIS A 49 -0.80 6.78 10.82
N ILE A 50 -0.71 7.71 9.86
CA ILE A 50 -0.46 7.43 8.45
C ILE A 50 0.98 7.82 8.13
N TYR A 51 1.71 6.87 7.57
CA TYR A 51 3.11 7.03 7.18
C TYR A 51 3.27 6.73 5.70
N PHE A 52 4.25 7.37 5.07
CA PHE A 52 4.59 7.13 3.67
C PHE A 52 6.04 6.67 3.55
N VAL A 53 6.28 5.69 2.68
CA VAL A 53 7.60 5.18 2.35
C VAL A 53 7.74 5.12 0.83
N VAL A 54 8.76 5.81 0.30
CA VAL A 54 9.15 5.63 -1.09
C VAL A 54 9.88 4.29 -1.22
N GLY A 55 9.37 3.41 -2.08
CA GLY A 55 9.94 2.08 -2.31
C GLY A 55 9.06 1.20 -3.21
N THR A 56 9.54 -0.01 -3.48
CA THR A 56 8.85 -1.01 -4.31
C THR A 56 8.64 -2.33 -3.55
N PRO A 57 7.49 -3.01 -3.73
CA PRO A 57 7.25 -4.32 -3.12
C PRO A 57 8.09 -5.44 -3.74
N LEU A 58 8.76 -5.17 -4.87
CA LEU A 58 9.60 -6.15 -5.57
C LEU A 58 10.98 -6.29 -4.91
N GLU A 59 11.40 -5.29 -4.13
CA GLU A 59 12.67 -5.27 -3.43
C GLU A 59 12.49 -5.64 -1.96
N ARG A 60 13.23 -6.65 -1.49
CA ARG A 60 13.10 -7.10 -0.11
C ARG A 60 13.52 -6.02 0.90
N TYR A 61 14.53 -5.22 0.56
CA TYR A 61 14.98 -4.12 1.41
C TYR A 61 13.86 -3.13 1.73
N ASP A 62 13.03 -2.79 0.75
CA ASP A 62 11.90 -1.87 0.94
C ASP A 62 10.78 -2.52 1.76
N LEU A 63 10.54 -3.81 1.56
CA LEU A 63 9.61 -4.58 2.40
C LEU A 63 10.05 -4.61 3.87
N ASP A 64 11.35 -4.79 4.13
CA ASP A 64 11.90 -4.79 5.50
C ASP A 64 11.75 -3.41 6.17
N ARG A 65 11.91 -2.31 5.41
CA ARG A 65 11.71 -0.93 5.92
C ARG A 65 10.30 -0.67 6.41
N VAL A 66 9.28 -1.27 5.78
CA VAL A 66 7.88 -1.18 6.22
C VAL A 66 7.48 -2.25 7.23
N ARG A 67 8.43 -3.09 7.67
CA ARG A 67 8.23 -4.20 8.62
C ARG A 67 7.12 -5.17 8.20
N PHE A 68 7.14 -5.58 6.93
CA PHE A 68 6.09 -6.43 6.34
C PHE A 68 5.81 -7.72 7.13
N GLN A 69 6.81 -8.32 7.77
CA GLN A 69 6.69 -9.54 8.56
C GLN A 69 5.77 -9.40 9.79
N THR A 70 5.65 -8.18 10.33
CA THR A 70 4.83 -7.89 11.53
C THR A 70 3.50 -7.21 11.19
N ALA A 71 3.25 -6.96 9.91
CA ALA A 71 2.04 -6.30 9.48
C ALA A 71 0.84 -7.24 9.65
N SER A 72 -0.23 -6.75 10.29
CA SER A 72 -1.48 -7.51 10.43
C SER A 72 -2.13 -7.84 9.09
N ARG A 73 -2.03 -6.91 8.12
CA ARG A 73 -2.52 -7.05 6.75
C ARG A 73 -1.67 -6.24 5.79
N ILE A 74 -1.51 -6.75 4.58
CA ILE A 74 -0.91 -6.08 3.44
C ILE A 74 -1.97 -5.98 2.34
N VAL A 75 -2.18 -4.79 1.81
CA VAL A 75 -3.15 -4.50 0.75
C VAL A 75 -2.37 -4.03 -0.46
N ILE A 76 -2.56 -4.70 -1.60
CA ILE A 76 -1.89 -4.37 -2.86
C ILE A 76 -2.97 -3.80 -3.79
N PHE A 77 -2.82 -2.54 -4.16
CA PHE A 77 -3.66 -1.91 -5.18
C PHE A 77 -3.06 -2.19 -6.55
N ALA A 78 -3.90 -2.68 -7.47
CA ALA A 78 -3.51 -2.80 -8.86
C ALA A 78 -3.31 -1.40 -9.45
N ASN A 79 -2.19 -1.21 -10.14
CA ASN A 79 -1.87 0.05 -10.78
C ASN A 79 -2.49 0.06 -12.19
N ASN A 80 -3.64 0.72 -12.34
CA ASN A 80 -4.33 0.83 -13.64
C ASN A 80 -3.77 1.95 -14.53
N SER A 81 -2.57 2.49 -14.24
CA SER A 81 -2.00 3.61 -14.99
C SER A 81 -1.47 3.23 -16.38
N SER A 82 -1.54 1.96 -16.79
CA SER A 82 -1.16 1.55 -18.14
C SER A 82 -2.33 1.80 -19.11
N ASN A 83 -2.26 2.88 -19.88
CA ASN A 83 -3.00 3.03 -21.14
C ASN A 83 -2.54 2.02 -22.23
N ASP A 84 -1.80 0.98 -21.84
CA ASP A 84 -1.45 -0.11 -22.74
C ASP A 84 -2.69 -0.97 -22.96
N ASN A 85 -3.11 -1.11 -24.22
CA ASN A 85 -4.22 -1.95 -24.66
C ASN A 85 -4.02 -3.47 -24.38
N ASN A 86 -3.03 -3.83 -23.58
CA ASN A 86 -2.70 -5.19 -23.21
C ASN A 86 -3.16 -5.46 -21.77
N ASP A 87 -4.46 -5.73 -21.62
CA ASP A 87 -5.12 -6.10 -20.35
C ASP A 87 -4.42 -7.28 -19.63
N VAL A 88 -3.60 -8.07 -20.34
CA VAL A 88 -2.89 -9.22 -19.77
C VAL A 88 -1.74 -8.81 -18.83
N LEU A 89 -1.12 -7.64 -19.04
CA LEU A 89 0.07 -7.21 -18.29
C LEU A 89 -0.21 -6.16 -17.20
N SER A 90 -1.43 -5.62 -17.15
CA SER A 90 -1.84 -4.59 -16.17
C SER A 90 -1.63 -5.04 -14.72
N ASP A 91 -1.87 -6.32 -14.43
CA ASP A 91 -1.74 -6.90 -13.09
C ASP A 91 -0.38 -7.55 -12.81
N ALA A 92 0.56 -7.55 -13.76
CA ALA A 92 1.84 -8.26 -13.61
C ALA A 92 2.57 -7.85 -12.33
N ASN A 93 2.68 -6.53 -12.08
CA ASN A 93 3.33 -6.00 -10.87
C ASN A 93 2.61 -6.44 -9.58
N THR A 94 1.28 -6.45 -9.58
CA THR A 94 0.46 -6.89 -8.44
C THR A 94 0.71 -8.37 -8.12
N ILE A 95 0.72 -9.21 -9.16
CA ILE A 95 0.98 -10.65 -9.06
C ILE A 95 2.41 -10.91 -8.56
N PHE A 96 3.41 -10.21 -9.10
CA PHE A 96 4.79 -10.34 -8.66
C PHE A 96 4.99 -9.90 -7.21
N ALA A 97 4.40 -8.77 -6.81
CA ALA A 97 4.42 -8.30 -5.43
C ALA A 97 3.83 -9.34 -4.47
N PHE A 98 2.68 -9.93 -4.81
CA PHE A 98 2.08 -11.01 -4.02
C PHE A 98 2.97 -12.26 -3.95
N SER A 99 3.55 -12.68 -5.08
CA SER A 99 4.46 -13.82 -5.13
C SER A 99 5.70 -13.60 -4.25
N MET A 100 6.24 -12.38 -4.24
CA MET A 100 7.37 -12.01 -3.38
C MET A 100 6.97 -12.07 -1.91
N LEU A 101 5.84 -11.48 -1.54
CA LEU A 101 5.33 -11.48 -0.17
C LEU A 101 5.03 -12.88 0.37
N SER A 102 4.39 -13.74 -0.43
CA SER A 102 4.08 -15.13 -0.04
C SER A 102 5.33 -16.00 0.10
N LYS A 103 6.34 -15.83 -0.77
CA LYS A 103 7.63 -16.53 -0.63
C LYS A 103 8.38 -16.12 0.64
N LEU A 104 8.32 -14.85 1.00
CA LEU A 104 9.05 -14.29 2.13
C LEU A 104 8.35 -14.52 3.47
N ASN A 105 7.02 -14.64 3.46
CA ASN A 105 6.22 -14.83 4.66
C ASN A 105 5.52 -16.20 4.61
N LYS A 106 6.13 -17.22 5.20
CA LYS A 106 5.63 -18.61 5.23
C LYS A 106 4.29 -18.81 5.99
N GLN A 107 3.66 -17.73 6.46
CA GLN A 107 2.38 -17.76 7.19
C GLN A 107 1.21 -17.14 6.40
N VAL A 108 1.41 -16.79 5.12
CA VAL A 108 0.35 -16.30 4.22
C VAL A 108 -0.04 -17.39 3.23
#